data_AF-A0A512C5A3-F1
#
_entry.id   AF-A0A512C5A3-F1
#
_cell.length_a   1.000
_cell.length_b   1.000
_cell.length_c   1.000
_cell.angle_alpha   90.00
_cell.angle_beta   90.00
_cell.angle_gamma   90.00
#
_symmetry.space_group_name_H-M   'P 1'
#
loop_
_entity.id
_entity.type
_entity.pdbx_description
1 polymer ?
#
loop_
_entity_poly.entity_id
_entity_poly.type
_entity_poly.pdbx_seq_one_letter_code
_entity_poly.pdbx_strand_id
1 'polypeptide(L)'
;METIRLIVEKITLGDETAARVWSPDCSGLGIIAKSDEEAVTLANRAVAEFRKTRGQDRPYETITLRSTNNPSRRRVPGSQPLHR
;
A
#
# COMPACT_ATOMS: atom_id res chain seq x y z
N MET A 1 10.87 -8.42 -18.41
CA MET A 1 10.40 -8.72 -17.05
C MET A 1 9.26 -7.77 -16.76
N GLU A 2 8.12 -8.25 -16.25
CA GLU A 2 6.98 -7.38 -15.94
C GLU A 2 7.15 -6.79 -14.56
N THR A 3 6.71 -5.54 -14.36
CA THR A 3 6.86 -4.84 -13.08
C THR A 3 5.50 -4.66 -12.42
N ILE A 4 5.36 -5.12 -11.18
CA ILE A 4 4.20 -4.89 -10.32
C ILE A 4 4.51 -3.78 -9.34
N ARG A 5 3.61 -2.81 -9.29
CA ARG A 5 3.72 -1.68 -8.39
C ARG A 5 3.04 -2.04 -7.08
N LEU A 6 3.80 -1.93 -6.00
CA LEU A 6 3.31 -2.02 -4.63
C LEU A 6 3.36 -0.64 -4.00
N ILE A 7 2.29 -0.25 -3.33
CA ILE A 7 2.22 0.98 -2.54
C ILE A 7 2.15 0.56 -1.09
N VAL A 8 3.10 1.05 -0.30
CA VAL A 8 3.21 0.75 1.12
C VAL A 8 2.75 1.99 1.90
N GLU A 9 1.84 1.79 2.82
CA GLU A 9 1.37 2.83 3.73
C GLU A 9 1.72 2.39 5.13
N LYS A 10 2.53 3.19 5.83
CA LYS A 10 2.85 2.93 7.22
C LYS A 10 1.74 3.54 8.07
N ILE A 11 1.15 2.72 8.92
CA ILE A 11 0.06 3.06 9.81
C ILE A 11 0.64 3.10 11.22
N THR A 12 0.64 4.27 11.85
CA THR A 12 1.02 4.44 13.25
C THR A 12 -0.24 4.67 14.08
N LEU A 13 -0.50 3.81 15.07
CA LEU A 13 -1.62 3.94 15.99
C LEU A 13 -1.08 3.94 17.43
N GLY A 14 -0.93 5.13 18.02
CA GLY A 14 -0.23 5.25 19.31
C GLY A 14 1.23 4.82 19.16
N ASP A 15 1.67 3.87 19.99
CA ASP A 15 3.01 3.26 19.94
C ASP A 15 3.09 2.06 18.98
N GLU A 16 1.97 1.61 18.42
CA GLU A 16 1.94 0.50 17.48
C GLU A 16 2.18 0.97 16.05
N THR A 17 3.03 0.22 15.33
CA THR A 17 3.22 0.38 13.89
C THR A 17 2.64 -0.82 13.16
N ALA A 18 1.99 -0.54 12.04
CA ALA A 18 1.56 -1.50 11.05
C ALA A 18 1.91 -0.97 9.65
N ALA A 19 1.86 -1.83 8.65
CA ALA A 19 2.01 -1.45 7.26
C ALA A 19 0.89 -2.06 6.42
N ARG A 20 0.31 -1.24 5.55
CA ARG A 20 -0.67 -1.65 4.55
C ARG A 20 -0.03 -1.60 3.17
N VAL A 21 0.02 -2.74 2.47
CA VAL A 21 0.47 -2.81 1.07
C VAL A 21 -0.71 -2.98 0.16
N TRP A 22 -0.72 -2.25 -0.95
CA TRP A 22 -1.68 -2.49 -2.01
C TRP A 22 -1.09 -2.37 -3.41
N SER A 23 -1.69 -3.05 -4.39
CA SER A 23 -1.27 -2.99 -5.78
C SER A 23 -2.39 -2.57 -6.73
N PRO A 24 -2.23 -1.49 -7.52
CA PRO A 24 -3.18 -1.13 -8.57
C PRO A 24 -3.18 -2.16 -9.72
N ASP A 25 -2.05 -2.84 -9.92
CA ASP A 25 -1.87 -3.79 -11.03
C ASP A 25 -2.57 -5.14 -10.77
N CYS A 26 -2.83 -5.47 -9.50
CA CYS A 26 -3.45 -6.72 -9.07
C CYS A 26 -4.88 -6.54 -8.53
N SER A 27 -5.68 -5.69 -9.16
CA SER A 27 -7.10 -5.46 -8.80
C SER A 27 -7.34 -4.96 -7.37
N GLY A 28 -6.37 -4.24 -6.78
CA GLY A 28 -6.52 -3.69 -5.44
C GLY A 28 -6.25 -4.70 -4.32
N LEU A 29 -5.35 -5.68 -4.55
CA LEU A 29 -4.76 -6.50 -3.49
C LEU A 29 -4.43 -5.61 -2.28
N GLY A 30 -4.93 -5.94 -1.09
CA GLY A 30 -4.73 -5.15 0.14
C GLY A 30 -4.30 -6.05 1.28
N ILE A 31 -3.10 -5.81 1.82
CA ILE A 31 -2.51 -6.60 2.90
C ILE A 31 -2.10 -5.66 4.03
N ILE A 32 -2.38 -6.05 5.28
CA ILE A 32 -1.97 -5.31 6.48
C ILE A 32 -1.11 -6.24 7.34
N ALA A 33 0.04 -5.77 7.79
CA ALA A 33 0.95 -6.52 8.66
C ALA A 33 1.59 -5.62 9.73
N LYS A 34 2.34 -6.21 10.67
CA LYS A 34 2.93 -5.48 11.81
C LYS A 34 4.18 -4.68 11.42
N SER A 35 4.81 -5.01 10.31
CA SER A 35 5.93 -4.26 9.74
C SER A 35 5.80 -4.13 8.23
N ASP A 36 6.52 -3.16 7.65
CA ASP A 36 6.58 -2.98 6.21
C ASP A 36 7.22 -4.18 5.49
N GLU A 37 8.29 -4.76 6.05
CA GLU A 37 8.93 -5.97 5.52
C GLU A 37 7.99 -7.17 5.48
N GLU A 38 7.22 -7.39 6.55
CA GLU A 38 6.22 -8.47 6.61
C GLU A 38 5.11 -8.22 5.57
N ALA A 39 4.62 -6.99 5.49
CA ALA A 39 3.54 -6.64 4.58
C ALA A 39 3.95 -6.78 3.10
N VAL A 40 5.20 -6.41 2.75
CA VAL A 40 5.77 -6.61 1.40
C VAL A 40 5.95 -8.09 1.10
N THR A 41 6.47 -8.88 2.05
CA THR A 41 6.65 -10.33 1.87
C THR A 41 5.32 -11.02 1.58
N LEU A 42 4.28 -10.68 2.34
CA LEU A 42 2.93 -11.20 2.13
C LEU A 42 2.34 -10.73 0.79
N ALA A 43 2.58 -9.46 0.40
CA ALA A 43 2.12 -8.94 -0.88
C ALA A 43 2.77 -9.67 -2.06
N ASN A 44 4.07 -9.95 -1.99
CA ASN A 44 4.78 -10.72 -3.01
C ASN A 44 4.20 -12.11 -3.19
N ARG A 45 3.91 -12.81 -2.07
CA ARG A 45 3.27 -14.12 -2.11
C ARG A 45 1.87 -14.06 -2.72
N ALA A 46 1.06 -13.06 -2.34
CA ALA A 46 -0.29 -12.93 -2.88
C ALA A 46 -0.31 -12.56 -4.38
N VAL A 47 0.65 -11.73 -4.84
CA VAL A 47 0.84 -11.45 -6.28
C VAL A 47 1.20 -12.72 -7.05
N ALA A 48 2.08 -13.57 -6.50
CA ALA A 48 2.45 -14.84 -7.12
C ALA A 48 1.22 -15.74 -7.32
N GLU A 49 0.42 -15.91 -6.26
CA GLU A 49 -0.77 -16.74 -6.29
C GLU A 49 -1.85 -16.16 -7.23
N PHE A 50 -2.07 -14.85 -7.21
CA PHE A 50 -2.99 -14.19 -8.13
C PHE A 50 -2.59 -14.39 -9.59
N ARG A 51 -1.30 -14.34 -9.89
CA ARG A 51 -0.77 -14.61 -11.23
C ARG A 51 -0.94 -16.06 -11.64
N LYS A 52 -0.63 -17.01 -10.74
CA LYS A 52 -0.85 -18.45 -10.99
C LYS A 52 -2.32 -18.76 -11.30
N THR A 53 -3.24 -18.21 -10.52
CA THR A 53 -4.69 -18.39 -10.75
C THR A 53 -5.17 -17.81 -12.08
N ARG A 54 -4.48 -16.79 -12.62
CA ARG A 54 -4.74 -16.24 -13.96
C ARG A 54 -3.95 -16.91 -15.10
N GLY A 55 -3.17 -17.95 -14.81
CA GLY A 55 -2.31 -18.62 -15.79
C GLY A 55 -1.13 -17.76 -16.26
N GLN A 56 -0.74 -16.75 -15.48
CA GLN A 56 0.31 -15.78 -15.81
C GLN A 56 1.55 -15.98 -14.92
N ASP A 57 2.13 -17.19 -14.96
CA ASP A 57 3.37 -17.54 -14.23
C ASP A 57 4.62 -16.98 -14.95
N ARG A 58 4.63 -15.67 -15.23
CA ARG A 58 5.77 -14.98 -15.84
C ARG A 58 6.63 -14.37 -14.74
N PRO A 59 7.96 -14.31 -14.91
CA PRO A 59 8.84 -13.63 -13.98
C PRO A 59 8.44 -12.15 -13.88
N TYR A 60 8.22 -11.71 -12.64
CA TYR A 60 7.86 -10.33 -12.33
C TYR A 60 8.76 -9.77 -11.23
N GLU A 61 8.92 -8.46 -11.28
CA GLU A 61 9.58 -7.68 -10.25
C GLU A 61 8.53 -6.87 -9.49
N THR A 62 8.64 -6.80 -8.17
CA THR A 62 7.82 -5.89 -7.38
C THR A 62 8.60 -4.65 -7.02
N ILE A 63 8.07 -3.48 -7.37
CA ILE A 63 8.65 -2.20 -6.99
C ILE A 63 7.77 -1.51 -5.94
N THR A 64 8.38 -1.09 -4.84
CA THR A 64 7.71 -0.28 -3.83
C THR A 64 7.73 1.17 -4.26
N LEU A 65 6.57 1.73 -4.60
CA LEU A 65 6.46 3.08 -5.17
C LEU A 65 6.52 4.19 -4.12
N ARG A 66 5.92 3.99 -2.94
CA ARG A 66 5.87 4.98 -1.86
C ARG A 66 5.73 4.28 -0.52
N SER A 67 6.37 4.84 0.51
CA SER A 67 6.04 4.65 1.92
C SER A 67 5.32 5.92 2.38
N THR A 68 3.99 5.87 2.45
CA THR A 68 3.20 7.04 2.88
C THR A 68 3.04 7.04 4.40
N ASN A 69 4.02 7.60 5.11
CA ASN A 69 3.76 8.19 6.42
C ASN A 69 3.11 9.55 6.15
N ASN A 70 1.78 9.64 6.04
CA ASN A 70 1.17 10.96 5.99
C ASN A 70 -0.12 11.06 6.82
N PRO A 71 0.00 11.29 8.14
CA PRO A 71 -1.13 11.75 8.95
C PRO A 71 -1.64 13.15 8.57
N SER A 72 -0.99 13.86 7.64
CA SER A 72 -1.35 15.24 7.27
C SER A 72 -2.27 15.28 6.05
N ARG A 73 -3.47 14.70 6.17
CA ARG A 73 -4.63 15.13 5.37
C ARG A 73 -5.84 15.46 6.24
N ARG A 74 -5.61 16.06 7.42
CA ARG A 74 -6.61 16.97 7.99
C ARG A 74 -6.69 18.19 7.07
N ARG A 75 -7.62 18.15 6.10
CA ARG A 75 -8.20 19.38 5.58
C ARG A 75 -8.83 20.09 6.78
N VAL A 76 -8.16 21.11 7.29
CA VAL A 76 -8.83 22.16 8.07
C VAL A 76 -9.89 22.73 7.13
N PRO A 77 -11.21 22.62 7.42
CA PRO A 77 -12.17 23.42 6.69
C PRO A 77 -11.81 24.87 6.97
N GLY A 78 -11.51 25.61 5.89
CA GLY A 78 -11.11 27.00 5.96
C GLY A 78 -12.10 27.79 6.78
N SER A 79 -11.59 28.50 7.79
CA SER A 79 -12.30 29.56 8.49
C SER A 79 -12.76 30.57 7.43
N GLN A 80 -14.06 30.59 7.12
CA GLN A 80 -14.64 31.71 6.38
C GLN A 80 -14.49 32.97 7.25
N PRO A 81 -13.92 34.07 6.74
CA PRO A 81 -14.03 35.34 7.44
C PRO A 81 -15.50 35.79 7.35
N LEU A 82 -16.13 35.97 8.52
CA LEU A 82 -17.38 36.70 8.66
C LEU A 82 -17.13 38.16 8.23
N HIS A 83 -17.51 38.49 7.00
CA HIS A 83 -17.69 39.89 6.62
C HIS A 83 -18.89 40.44 7.38
N ARG A 84 -18.63 41.44 8.22
CA ARG A 84 -19.63 42.32 8.82
C ARG A 84 -19.63 43.64 8.07
#